data_AF-A0A9N9PJZ5-F1
#
_entry.id   AF-A0A9N9PJZ5-F1
#
_cell.length_a   1.000
_cell.length_b   1.000
_cell.length_c   1.000
_cell.angle_alpha   90.00
_cell.angle_beta   90.00
_cell.angle_gamma   90.00
#
_symmetry.space_group_name_H-M   'P 1'
#
loop_
_entity.id
_entity.type
_entity.pdbx_description
1 polymer ?
#
loop_
_entity_poly.entity_id
_entity_poly.type
_entity_poly.pdbx_seq_one_letter_code
_entity_poly.pdbx_strand_id
1 'polypeptide(L)'
;MPYCHECNSRYFSSYSHLQQHLDNSDAHRPGGYDWECEICDNSFKTEQARRQHYINGSHDYCSDCDRLFQNHNNLTQHMRSRAHQGTNITCPWCKTSYVTASGLTIHLESGNCSSGLDRHKINRQVQQLDRNNVITKPMITYPGYENSQTIATSRSWNGRAYECPLSCNREFNTLHGLNNHLKSPFHEQNIYRCPGRGCGREYKVLSGLVQHVESESCGVMRFSAVQHNARIGAQGMIGRMIQGM
;
A
#
# COMPACT_ATOMS: atom_id res chain seq x y z
N MET A 1 -14.13 63.00 -11.04
CA MET A 1 -14.68 61.69 -11.43
C MET A 1 -13.93 60.61 -10.69
N PRO A 2 -14.61 59.70 -9.97
CA PRO A 2 -13.97 58.61 -9.24
C PRO A 2 -13.22 57.67 -10.19
N TYR A 3 -12.04 57.20 -9.81
CA TYR A 3 -11.19 56.36 -10.66
C TYR A 3 -10.43 55.30 -9.84
N CYS A 4 -10.11 54.17 -10.46
CA CYS A 4 -9.36 53.08 -9.82
C CYS A 4 -7.87 53.17 -10.17
N HIS A 5 -7.01 53.24 -9.16
CA HIS A 5 -5.56 53.39 -9.30
C HIS A 5 -4.84 52.10 -9.69
N GLU A 6 -5.37 50.94 -9.28
CA GLU A 6 -4.70 49.65 -9.47
C GLU A 6 -5.07 48.98 -10.81
N CYS A 7 -6.22 49.33 -11.41
CA CYS A 7 -6.68 48.80 -12.71
C CYS A 7 -6.24 49.67 -13.92
N ASN A 8 -5.19 50.47 -13.76
CA ASN A 8 -4.55 51.31 -14.78
C ASN A 8 -5.53 52.05 -15.71
N SER A 9 -6.17 53.09 -15.16
CA SER A 9 -6.93 54.14 -15.87
C SER A 9 -8.38 53.81 -16.27
N ARG A 10 -9.20 53.31 -15.33
CA ARG A 10 -10.68 53.31 -15.45
C ARG A 10 -11.32 54.42 -14.62
N TYR A 11 -12.20 55.19 -15.26
CA TYR A 11 -12.99 56.26 -14.66
C TYR A 11 -14.46 55.84 -14.53
N PHE A 12 -15.10 56.22 -13.43
CA PHE A 12 -16.47 55.84 -13.10
C PHE A 12 -17.38 57.06 -13.01
N SER A 13 -18.66 56.87 -13.34
CA SER A 13 -19.67 57.91 -13.36
C SER A 13 -20.11 58.36 -11.96
N SER A 14 -19.92 57.52 -10.94
CA SER A 14 -20.22 57.84 -9.53
C SER A 14 -19.37 57.01 -8.57
N TYR A 15 -19.28 57.46 -7.31
CA TYR A 15 -18.56 56.73 -6.26
C TYR A 15 -19.20 55.38 -5.94
N SER A 16 -20.54 55.26 -6.06
CA SER A 16 -21.25 53.99 -5.90
C SER A 16 -20.85 52.95 -6.94
N HIS A 17 -20.65 53.36 -8.20
CA HIS A 17 -20.17 52.47 -9.26
C HIS A 17 -18.69 52.13 -9.11
N LEU A 18 -17.87 53.04 -8.59
CA LEU A 18 -16.49 52.73 -8.21
C LEU A 18 -16.46 51.68 -7.08
N GLN A 19 -17.30 51.84 -6.05
CA GLN A 19 -17.37 50.87 -4.95
C GLN A 19 -17.84 49.50 -5.44
N GLN A 20 -18.90 49.46 -6.26
CA GLN A 20 -19.37 48.22 -6.89
C GLN A 20 -18.29 47.56 -7.76
N HIS A 21 -17.45 48.35 -8.43
CA HIS A 21 -16.30 47.85 -9.17
C HIS A 21 -15.22 47.26 -8.25
N LEU A 22 -14.89 47.91 -7.14
CA LEU A 22 -13.92 47.39 -6.16
C LEU A 22 -14.43 46.09 -5.51
N ASP A 23 -15.74 46.00 -5.25
CA ASP A 23 -16.36 44.83 -4.60
C ASP A 23 -16.49 43.62 -5.54
N ASN A 24 -16.70 43.85 -6.84
CA ASN A 24 -16.99 42.79 -7.83
C ASN A 24 -15.87 42.51 -8.84
N SER A 25 -14.81 43.33 -8.88
CA SER A 25 -13.67 43.10 -9.75
C SER A 25 -12.72 42.09 -9.11
N ASP A 26 -12.37 41.03 -9.86
CA ASP A 26 -11.41 40.01 -9.42
C ASP A 26 -10.05 40.59 -9.00
N ALA A 27 -9.69 41.78 -9.50
CA ALA A 27 -8.45 42.47 -9.17
C ALA A 27 -8.44 43.16 -7.80
N HIS A 28 -9.61 43.42 -7.19
CA HIS A 28 -9.71 44.24 -5.96
C HIS A 28 -10.51 43.58 -4.83
N ARG A 29 -11.03 42.36 -5.02
CA ARG A 29 -11.78 41.68 -3.98
C ARG A 29 -10.86 41.32 -2.80
N PRO A 30 -11.07 41.87 -1.59
CA PRO A 30 -10.26 41.49 -0.44
C PRO A 30 -10.60 40.05 -0.05
N GLY A 31 -9.64 39.12 -0.14
CA GLY A 31 -9.87 37.69 0.12
C GLY A 31 -10.32 36.91 -1.12
N GLY A 32 -9.56 37.00 -2.21
CA GLY A 32 -9.63 36.04 -3.32
C GLY A 32 -9.29 34.63 -2.83
N TYR A 33 -10.28 33.89 -2.34
CA TYR A 33 -10.17 32.45 -2.19
C TYR A 33 -10.17 31.84 -3.59
N ASP A 34 -9.04 31.96 -4.27
CA ASP A 34 -8.77 31.10 -5.39
C ASP A 34 -8.70 29.66 -4.86
N TRP A 35 -9.34 28.75 -5.58
CA TRP A 35 -9.25 27.33 -5.32
C TRP A 35 -7.92 26.85 -5.88
N GLU A 36 -6.89 26.88 -5.05
CA GLU A 36 -5.54 26.44 -5.41
C GLU A 36 -5.49 24.92 -5.60
N CYS A 37 -4.70 24.49 -6.58
CA CYS A 37 -4.31 23.11 -6.73
C CYS A 37 -3.29 22.72 -5.65
N GLU A 38 -3.48 21.58 -4.99
CA GLU A 38 -2.56 21.12 -3.94
C GLU A 38 -1.22 20.56 -4.47
N ILE A 39 -1.09 20.39 -5.80
CA ILE A 39 0.06 19.73 -6.44
C ILE A 39 0.82 20.66 -7.39
N CYS A 40 0.19 21.71 -7.90
CA CYS A 40 0.84 22.68 -8.78
C CYS A 40 0.36 24.09 -8.51
N ASP A 41 1.08 25.06 -9.07
CA ASP A 41 0.86 26.49 -8.80
C ASP A 41 -0.37 27.08 -9.54
N ASN A 42 -1.31 26.23 -9.99
CA ASN A 42 -2.52 26.67 -10.67
C ASN A 42 -3.62 27.00 -9.67
N SER A 43 -4.25 28.15 -9.88
CA SER A 43 -5.33 28.69 -9.06
C SER A 43 -6.59 28.90 -9.88
N PHE A 44 -7.76 28.57 -9.31
CA PHE A 44 -9.03 28.56 -10.02
C PHE A 44 -10.08 29.42 -9.33
N LYS A 45 -10.91 30.12 -10.11
CA LYS A 45 -11.98 30.99 -9.58
C LYS A 45 -13.13 30.22 -8.91
N THR A 46 -13.27 28.92 -9.18
CA THR A 46 -14.32 28.07 -8.61
C THR A 46 -13.79 26.68 -8.26
N GLU A 47 -14.39 26.05 -7.25
CA GLU A 47 -14.06 24.68 -6.85
C GLU A 47 -14.30 23.69 -7.99
N GLN A 48 -15.36 23.89 -8.77
CA GLN A 48 -15.67 23.07 -9.94
C GLN A 48 -14.58 23.17 -11.01
N ALA A 49 -14.02 24.36 -11.25
CA ALA A 49 -12.92 24.53 -12.20
C ALA A 49 -11.64 23.84 -11.70
N ARG A 50 -11.34 23.92 -10.40
CA ARG A 50 -10.24 23.16 -9.78
C ARG A 50 -10.46 21.66 -9.88
N ARG A 51 -11.67 21.17 -9.60
CA ARG A 51 -12.00 19.74 -9.70
C ARG A 51 -11.88 19.24 -11.14
N GLN A 52 -12.35 20.02 -12.12
CA GLN A 52 -12.17 19.70 -13.52
C GLN A 52 -10.69 19.68 -13.92
N HIS A 53 -9.87 20.56 -13.34
CA HIS A 53 -8.42 20.51 -13.48
C HIS A 53 -7.80 19.24 -12.89
N TYR A 54 -8.29 18.73 -11.75
CA TYR A 54 -7.83 17.44 -11.21
C TYR A 54 -8.19 16.26 -12.12
N ILE A 55 -9.38 16.28 -12.73
CA ILE A 55 -9.86 15.21 -13.62
C ILE A 55 -9.15 15.23 -14.98
N ASN A 56 -8.97 16.43 -15.57
CA ASN A 56 -8.40 16.59 -16.91
C ASN A 56 -6.89 16.80 -16.91
N GLY A 57 -6.32 17.17 -15.77
CA GLY A 57 -4.89 17.40 -15.61
C GLY A 57 -4.12 16.08 -15.51
N SER A 58 -2.79 16.17 -15.57
CA SER A 58 -1.89 15.04 -15.33
C SER A 58 -1.72 14.73 -13.83
N HIS A 59 -2.73 15.01 -13.01
CA HIS A 59 -2.70 14.78 -11.57
C HIS A 59 -3.21 13.37 -11.26
N ASP A 60 -2.59 12.73 -10.28
CA ASP A 60 -3.03 11.43 -9.80
C ASP A 60 -4.23 11.59 -8.86
N TYR A 61 -5.41 11.80 -9.46
CA TYR A 61 -6.67 12.06 -8.76
C TYR A 61 -7.67 10.90 -8.90
N CYS A 62 -8.36 10.57 -7.81
CA CYS A 62 -9.49 9.66 -7.81
C CYS A 62 -10.81 10.44 -7.73
N SER A 63 -11.62 10.34 -8.78
CA SER A 63 -12.92 11.02 -8.89
C SER A 63 -13.97 10.51 -7.91
N ASP A 64 -14.01 9.20 -7.66
CA ASP A 64 -15.09 8.59 -6.86
C ASP A 64 -14.87 8.82 -5.35
N CYS A 65 -13.60 8.92 -4.93
CA CYS A 65 -13.23 9.21 -3.54
C CYS A 65 -12.88 10.68 -3.32
N ASP A 66 -12.91 11.50 -4.37
CA ASP A 66 -12.53 12.92 -4.37
C ASP A 66 -11.18 13.18 -3.70
N ARG A 67 -10.15 12.43 -4.11
CA ARG A 67 -8.85 12.40 -3.42
C ARG A 67 -7.67 12.50 -4.37
N LEU A 68 -6.72 13.37 -4.03
CA LEU A 68 -5.43 13.51 -4.70
C LEU A 68 -4.37 12.57 -4.11
N PHE A 69 -3.47 12.12 -4.97
CA PHE A 69 -2.33 11.27 -4.62
C PHE A 69 -1.04 11.92 -5.08
N GLN A 70 0.01 11.69 -4.30
CA GLN A 70 1.35 12.22 -4.56
C GLN A 70 2.02 11.63 -5.82
N ASN A 71 1.57 10.46 -6.27
CA ASN A 71 2.07 9.82 -7.49
C ASN A 71 1.13 8.71 -7.98
N HIS A 72 1.38 8.28 -9.22
CA HIS A 72 0.55 7.32 -9.94
C HIS A 72 0.50 5.94 -9.29
N ASN A 73 1.60 5.51 -8.67
CA ASN A 73 1.65 4.25 -7.96
C ASN A 73 0.70 4.27 -6.75
N ASN A 74 0.64 5.38 -6.01
CA ASN A 74 -0.26 5.53 -4.87
C ASN A 74 -1.73 5.55 -5.31
N LEU A 75 -2.06 6.26 -6.40
CA LEU A 75 -3.41 6.22 -6.99
C LEU A 75 -3.78 4.80 -7.43
N THR A 76 -2.88 4.12 -8.16
CA THR A 76 -3.10 2.74 -8.61
C THR A 76 -3.38 1.80 -7.43
N GLN A 77 -2.60 1.89 -6.35
CA GLN A 77 -2.81 1.09 -5.15
C GLN A 77 -4.12 1.47 -4.43
N HIS A 78 -4.53 2.74 -4.46
CA HIS A 78 -5.82 3.18 -3.95
C HIS A 78 -6.99 2.61 -4.78
N MET A 79 -6.90 2.60 -6.10
CA MET A 79 -7.90 1.98 -6.98
C MET A 79 -8.01 0.46 -6.77
N ARG A 80 -6.95 -0.17 -6.23
CA ARG A 80 -6.91 -1.57 -5.82
C ARG A 80 -7.36 -1.80 -4.36
N SER A 81 -7.68 -0.75 -3.62
CA SER A 81 -8.07 -0.82 -2.20
C SER A 81 -9.55 -1.15 -2.01
N ARG A 82 -9.97 -1.34 -0.73
CA ARG A 82 -11.37 -1.63 -0.36
C ARG A 82 -12.34 -0.59 -0.89
N ALA A 83 -11.90 0.66 -1.03
CA ALA A 83 -12.75 1.77 -1.45
C ALA A 83 -13.35 1.56 -2.85
N HIS A 84 -12.60 0.91 -3.75
CA HIS A 84 -13.03 0.67 -5.14
C HIS A 84 -13.25 -0.81 -5.46
N GLN A 85 -12.50 -1.71 -4.83
CA GLN A 85 -12.60 -3.15 -5.10
C GLN A 85 -13.58 -3.87 -4.16
N GLY A 86 -13.91 -3.31 -2.99
CA GLY A 86 -14.63 -4.03 -1.94
C GLY A 86 -13.79 -5.17 -1.32
N THR A 87 -14.41 -6.04 -0.50
CA THR A 87 -13.76 -7.24 0.05
C THR A 87 -14.33 -8.49 -0.61
N ASN A 88 -13.60 -9.05 -1.55
CA ASN A 88 -14.11 -10.11 -2.41
C ASN A 88 -13.43 -11.47 -2.17
N ILE A 89 -12.49 -11.55 -1.23
CA ILE A 89 -11.77 -12.79 -0.91
C ILE A 89 -12.07 -13.15 0.54
N THR A 90 -12.90 -14.16 0.75
CA THR A 90 -13.30 -14.61 2.08
C THR A 90 -12.45 -15.77 2.54
N CYS A 91 -11.86 -15.65 3.73
CA CYS A 91 -11.16 -16.76 4.37
C CYS A 91 -12.12 -17.92 4.62
N PRO A 92 -11.84 -19.14 4.11
CA PRO A 92 -12.75 -20.28 4.26
C PRO A 92 -13.06 -20.67 5.71
N TRP A 93 -12.10 -20.43 6.63
CA TRP A 93 -12.14 -20.90 8.02
C TRP A 93 -12.71 -19.88 9.00
N CYS A 94 -12.28 -18.62 8.94
CA CYS A 94 -12.74 -17.58 9.88
C CYS A 94 -13.79 -16.64 9.27
N LYS A 95 -14.08 -16.79 7.97
CA LYS A 95 -15.03 -15.95 7.20
C LYS A 95 -14.69 -14.46 7.15
N THR A 96 -13.51 -14.04 7.62
CA THR A 96 -13.02 -12.67 7.42
C THR A 96 -12.74 -12.43 5.94
N SER A 97 -13.18 -11.28 5.44
CA SER A 97 -13.03 -10.91 4.03
C SER A 97 -11.90 -9.90 3.84
N TYR A 98 -11.17 -10.09 2.75
CA TYR A 98 -10.00 -9.31 2.35
C TYR A 98 -10.19 -8.72 0.97
N VAL A 99 -9.51 -7.60 0.73
CA VAL A 99 -9.50 -6.90 -0.56
C VAL A 99 -8.58 -7.62 -1.54
N THR A 100 -7.41 -8.05 -1.06
CA THR A 100 -6.32 -8.62 -1.87
C THR A 100 -5.96 -10.04 -1.43
N ALA A 101 -5.39 -10.82 -2.35
CA ALA A 101 -4.83 -12.14 -2.09
C ALA A 101 -3.65 -12.07 -1.11
N SER A 102 -2.80 -11.04 -1.24
CA SER A 102 -1.75 -10.75 -0.25
C SER A 102 -2.32 -10.52 1.15
N GLY A 103 -3.45 -9.80 1.27
CA GLY A 103 -4.13 -9.56 2.55
C GLY A 103 -4.63 -10.84 3.22
N LEU A 104 -5.25 -11.75 2.46
CA LEU A 104 -5.63 -13.08 2.97
C LEU A 104 -4.38 -13.87 3.38
N THR A 105 -3.31 -13.83 2.59
CA THR A 105 -2.08 -14.57 2.86
C THR A 105 -1.42 -14.09 4.16
N ILE A 106 -1.32 -12.78 4.38
CA ILE A 106 -0.82 -12.18 5.63
C ILE A 106 -1.65 -12.65 6.82
N HIS A 107 -2.98 -12.68 6.67
CA HIS A 107 -3.86 -13.17 7.73
C HIS A 107 -3.53 -14.62 8.12
N LEU A 108 -3.37 -15.50 7.13
CA LEU A 108 -3.02 -16.91 7.38
C LEU A 108 -1.59 -17.05 7.95
N GLU A 109 -0.64 -16.25 7.48
CA GLU A 109 0.74 -16.26 8.01
C GLU A 109 0.83 -15.77 9.47
N SER A 110 -0.09 -14.89 9.88
CA SER A 110 -0.09 -14.30 11.23
C SER A 110 -0.38 -15.28 12.37
N GLY A 111 -0.88 -16.49 12.08
CA GLY A 111 -1.24 -17.46 13.10
C GLY A 111 -2.57 -17.20 13.83
N ASN A 112 -3.23 -16.06 13.57
CA ASN A 112 -4.46 -15.67 14.25
C ASN A 112 -5.74 -16.21 13.60
N CYS A 113 -5.61 -17.01 12.54
CA CYS A 113 -6.74 -17.62 11.86
C CYS A 113 -7.27 -18.83 12.64
N SER A 114 -8.59 -19.04 12.64
CA SER A 114 -9.21 -20.26 13.20
C SER A 114 -8.76 -21.55 12.51
N SER A 115 -8.17 -21.46 11.31
CA SER A 115 -7.54 -22.59 10.62
C SER A 115 -6.32 -23.16 11.37
N GLY A 116 -5.74 -22.37 12.29
CA GLY A 116 -4.47 -22.69 12.93
C GLY A 116 -3.28 -22.68 11.97
N LEU A 117 -3.45 -22.16 10.75
CA LEU A 117 -2.34 -21.90 9.84
C LEU A 117 -1.48 -20.77 10.39
N ASP A 118 -0.17 -20.95 10.23
CA ASP A 118 0.85 -19.97 10.51
C ASP A 118 1.87 -20.00 9.37
N ARG A 119 2.81 -19.05 9.36
CA ARG A 119 3.87 -18.96 8.36
C ARG A 119 4.65 -20.28 8.19
N HIS A 120 5.00 -20.98 9.27
CA HIS A 120 5.82 -22.20 9.18
C HIS A 120 5.04 -23.34 8.52
N LYS A 121 3.76 -23.49 8.88
CA LYS A 121 2.85 -24.47 8.24
C LYS A 121 2.63 -24.17 6.77
N ILE A 122 2.46 -22.89 6.41
CA ILE A 122 2.35 -22.45 5.01
C ILE A 122 3.63 -22.79 4.25
N ASN A 123 4.81 -22.43 4.78
CA ASN A 123 6.10 -22.72 4.15
C ASN A 123 6.27 -24.23 3.90
N ARG A 124 5.95 -25.06 4.89
CA ARG A 124 6.00 -26.53 4.76
C ARG A 124 5.07 -27.03 3.66
N GLN A 125 3.85 -26.48 3.58
CA GLN A 125 2.89 -26.85 2.54
C GLN A 125 3.35 -26.41 1.15
N VAL A 126 3.90 -25.20 1.01
CA VAL A 126 4.43 -24.71 -0.25
C VAL A 126 5.59 -25.58 -0.73
N GLN A 127 6.52 -25.96 0.16
CA GLN A 127 7.64 -26.85 -0.19
C GLN A 127 7.17 -28.23 -0.67
N GLN A 128 6.11 -28.79 -0.08
CA GLN A 128 5.54 -30.06 -0.52
C GLN A 128 4.89 -29.98 -1.91
N LEU A 129 4.31 -28.83 -2.25
CA LEU A 129 3.63 -28.59 -3.52
C LEU A 129 4.61 -28.18 -4.63
N ASP A 130 5.65 -27.42 -4.30
CA ASP A 130 6.62 -26.88 -5.26
C ASP A 130 7.79 -27.84 -5.53
N ARG A 131 7.47 -29.04 -6.03
CA ARG A 131 8.45 -30.12 -6.26
C ARG A 131 9.59 -29.73 -7.22
N ASN A 132 9.33 -28.79 -8.12
CA ASN A 132 10.30 -28.32 -9.10
C ASN A 132 11.04 -27.05 -8.66
N ASN A 133 10.85 -26.60 -7.41
CA ASN A 133 11.42 -25.37 -6.87
C ASN A 133 11.13 -24.16 -7.79
N VAL A 134 9.92 -24.01 -8.31
CA VAL A 134 9.55 -22.91 -9.19
C VAL A 134 9.53 -21.59 -8.43
N ILE A 135 8.93 -21.60 -7.24
CA ILE A 135 8.74 -20.42 -6.37
C ILE A 135 9.55 -20.50 -5.08
N THR A 136 10.05 -21.68 -4.71
CA THR A 136 10.92 -21.92 -3.57
C THR A 136 12.37 -22.10 -3.99
N LYS A 137 13.32 -21.82 -3.09
CA LYS A 137 14.74 -22.16 -3.30
C LYS A 137 15.03 -23.56 -2.75
N PRO A 138 15.95 -24.34 -3.36
CA PRO A 138 16.42 -25.59 -2.78
C PRO A 138 17.02 -25.29 -1.40
N MET A 139 16.30 -25.64 -0.34
CA MET A 139 16.79 -25.40 1.02
C MET A 139 17.86 -26.45 1.34
N ILE A 140 19.04 -26.03 1.77
CA ILE A 140 19.90 -26.89 2.60
C ILE A 140 19.15 -27.02 3.93
N THR A 141 18.35 -28.08 4.10
CA THR A 141 17.60 -28.29 5.33
C THR A 141 18.56 -28.65 6.47
N TYR A 142 18.62 -27.84 7.53
CA TYR A 142 19.06 -28.33 8.83
C TYR A 142 17.83 -28.87 9.57
N PRO A 143 17.68 -30.20 9.72
CA PRO A 143 16.61 -30.77 10.53
C PRO A 143 16.93 -30.46 12.00
N GLY A 144 16.24 -29.48 12.60
CA GLY A 144 16.44 -29.18 14.02
C GLY A 144 15.92 -27.83 14.52
N TYR A 145 15.64 -26.85 13.65
CA TYR A 145 15.14 -25.54 14.09
C TYR A 145 13.60 -25.49 14.11
N GLU A 146 12.97 -26.55 14.62
CA GLU A 146 11.52 -26.53 14.88
C GLU A 146 11.30 -25.99 16.30
N ASN A 147 10.74 -24.78 16.41
CA ASN A 147 10.13 -24.19 17.62
C ASN A 147 10.99 -23.48 18.69
N SER A 148 12.22 -23.03 18.42
CA SER A 148 12.84 -22.05 19.33
C SER A 148 12.26 -20.66 19.08
N GLN A 149 11.18 -20.30 19.78
CA GLN A 149 10.73 -18.91 19.84
C GLN A 149 11.78 -18.10 20.61
N THR A 150 12.49 -17.22 19.92
CA THR A 150 13.37 -16.24 20.55
C THR A 150 12.50 -15.19 21.24
N ILE A 151 12.39 -15.29 22.57
CA ILE A 151 11.64 -14.32 23.38
C ILE A 151 12.65 -13.38 24.05
N ALA A 152 12.50 -12.08 23.81
CA ALA A 152 13.25 -11.08 24.54
C ALA A 152 12.66 -10.89 25.94
N THR A 153 13.54 -10.73 26.93
CA THR A 153 13.16 -10.44 28.32
C THR A 153 13.60 -9.02 28.68
N SER A 154 13.29 -8.57 29.90
CA SER A 154 13.77 -7.28 30.42
C SER A 154 15.30 -7.13 30.38
N ARG A 155 16.04 -8.24 30.27
CA ARG A 155 17.50 -8.25 30.12
C ARG A 155 18.01 -7.69 28.79
N SER A 156 17.15 -7.55 27.78
CA SER A 156 17.49 -6.91 26.50
C SER A 156 17.55 -5.39 26.59
N TRP A 157 17.33 -4.81 27.77
CA TRP A 157 17.45 -3.37 28.00
C TRP A 157 18.90 -2.96 28.21
N ASN A 158 19.42 -2.07 27.37
CA ASN A 158 20.81 -1.60 27.42
C ASN A 158 21.00 -0.26 28.18
N GLY A 159 19.98 0.21 28.89
CA GLY A 159 19.99 1.49 29.60
C GLY A 159 19.25 2.62 28.87
N ARG A 160 19.04 2.51 27.55
CA ARG A 160 18.28 3.50 26.76
C ARG A 160 17.10 2.89 25.98
N ALA A 161 17.23 1.65 25.53
CA ALA A 161 16.25 0.97 24.70
C ALA A 161 16.36 -0.55 24.85
N TYR A 162 15.37 -1.28 24.34
CA TYR A 162 15.44 -2.72 24.14
C TYR A 162 16.16 -3.02 22.82
N GLU A 163 17.33 -3.65 22.89
CA GLU A 163 18.13 -3.96 21.70
C GLU A 163 17.87 -5.36 21.18
N CYS A 164 17.85 -5.51 19.86
CA CYS A 164 17.71 -6.83 19.25
C CYS A 164 19.00 -7.65 19.41
N PRO A 165 18.93 -8.84 20.03
CA PRO A 165 20.11 -9.67 20.29
C PRO A 165 20.69 -10.31 19.01
N LEU A 166 19.98 -10.27 17.88
CA LEU A 166 20.36 -10.94 16.63
C LEU A 166 21.19 -10.04 15.69
N SER A 167 22.08 -9.22 16.25
CA SER A 167 23.05 -8.36 15.53
C SER A 167 22.46 -7.56 14.35
N CYS A 168 21.22 -7.08 14.45
CA CYS A 168 20.58 -6.23 13.41
C CYS A 168 20.55 -4.74 13.75
N ASN A 169 21.16 -4.34 14.87
CA ASN A 169 21.27 -2.96 15.36
C ASN A 169 19.92 -2.22 15.53
N ARG A 170 18.80 -2.95 15.66
CA ARG A 170 17.48 -2.36 15.92
C ARG A 170 17.25 -2.18 17.41
N GLU A 171 16.74 -1.01 17.76
CA GLU A 171 16.37 -0.63 19.11
C GLU A 171 14.87 -0.34 19.19
N PHE A 172 14.27 -0.70 20.33
CA PHE A 172 12.84 -0.58 20.58
C PHE A 172 12.57 0.11 21.91
N ASN A 173 11.56 0.98 21.93
CA ASN A 173 11.17 1.67 23.16
C ASN A 173 10.38 0.77 24.12
N THR A 174 9.89 -0.38 23.66
CA THR A 174 9.09 -1.32 24.46
C THR A 174 9.54 -2.76 24.26
N LEU A 175 9.46 -3.56 25.33
CA LEU A 175 9.76 -5.00 25.29
C LEU A 175 8.82 -5.75 24.34
N HIS A 176 7.56 -5.30 24.28
CA HIS A 176 6.58 -5.84 23.34
C HIS A 176 6.98 -5.55 21.88
N GLY A 177 7.47 -4.35 21.59
CA GLY A 177 7.99 -3.99 20.27
C GLY A 177 9.16 -4.88 19.84
N LEU A 178 10.12 -5.12 20.74
CA LEU A 178 11.22 -6.04 20.47
C LEU A 178 10.73 -7.48 20.24
N ASN A 179 9.79 -7.98 21.07
CA ASN A 179 9.24 -9.31 20.88
C ASN A 179 8.47 -9.47 19.56
N ASN A 180 7.74 -8.44 19.12
CA ASN A 180 7.09 -8.44 17.81
C ASN A 180 8.12 -8.43 16.67
N HIS A 181 9.24 -7.71 16.84
CA HIS A 181 10.34 -7.74 15.89
C HIS A 181 11.00 -9.13 15.80
N LEU A 182 11.24 -9.81 16.91
CA LEU A 182 11.80 -11.17 16.91
C LEU A 182 10.86 -12.22 16.30
N LYS A 183 9.55 -12.02 16.43
CA LYS A 183 8.53 -12.84 15.76
C LYS A 183 8.40 -12.54 14.26
N SER A 184 8.88 -11.38 13.81
CA SER A 184 8.85 -10.97 12.42
C SER A 184 9.78 -11.85 11.58
N PRO A 185 9.50 -12.07 10.29
CA PRO A 185 10.41 -12.75 9.38
C PRO A 185 11.75 -12.02 9.17
N PHE A 186 12.01 -10.88 9.81
CA PHE A 186 13.18 -10.04 9.55
C PHE A 186 14.51 -10.80 9.53
N HIS A 187 14.70 -11.75 10.45
CA HIS A 187 15.92 -12.56 10.58
C HIS A 187 15.89 -13.90 9.83
N GLU A 188 14.84 -14.16 9.05
CA GLU A 188 14.68 -15.41 8.32
C GLU A 188 15.37 -15.37 6.96
N GLN A 189 15.63 -16.54 6.39
CA GLN A 189 16.16 -16.65 5.04
C GLN A 189 15.08 -16.32 4.01
N ASN A 190 15.49 -15.80 2.85
CA ASN A 190 14.60 -15.68 1.70
C ASN A 190 14.36 -17.07 1.11
N ILE A 191 13.18 -17.64 1.37
CA ILE A 191 12.81 -18.97 0.88
C ILE A 191 12.04 -18.90 -0.44
N TYR A 192 11.42 -17.76 -0.75
CA TYR A 192 10.60 -17.54 -1.93
C TYR A 192 11.35 -16.74 -2.99
N ARG A 193 11.12 -17.06 -4.26
CA ARG A 193 11.64 -16.31 -5.41
C ARG A 193 10.55 -16.07 -6.44
N CYS A 194 10.65 -14.95 -7.14
CA CYS A 194 9.77 -14.66 -8.27
C CYS A 194 10.15 -15.58 -9.45
N PRO A 195 9.17 -16.27 -10.06
CA PRO A 195 9.42 -17.17 -11.18
C PRO A 195 9.59 -16.45 -12.53
N GLY A 196 9.33 -15.13 -12.58
CA GLY A 196 9.45 -14.34 -13.80
C GLY A 196 10.88 -14.31 -14.34
N ARG A 197 11.04 -14.64 -15.62
CA ARG A 197 12.35 -14.60 -16.30
C ARG A 197 12.94 -13.20 -16.19
N GLY A 198 14.11 -13.09 -15.56
CA GLY A 198 14.82 -11.82 -15.37
C GLY A 198 14.36 -10.97 -14.18
N CYS A 199 13.36 -11.40 -13.38
CA CYS A 199 12.94 -10.65 -12.21
C CYS A 199 13.92 -10.81 -11.03
N GLY A 200 14.27 -12.05 -10.69
CA GLY A 200 15.26 -12.36 -9.65
C GLY A 200 14.93 -11.92 -8.22
N ARG A 201 13.74 -11.35 -7.96
CA ARG A 201 13.35 -10.89 -6.62
C ARG A 201 13.08 -12.06 -5.68
N GLU A 202 13.51 -11.88 -4.43
CA GLU A 202 13.39 -12.88 -3.38
C GLU A 202 12.61 -12.35 -2.17
N TYR A 203 11.95 -13.25 -1.44
CA TYR A 203 11.08 -12.93 -0.31
C TYR A 203 11.24 -13.94 0.82
N LYS A 204 11.07 -13.46 2.06
CA LYS A 204 11.06 -14.29 3.26
C LYS A 204 9.69 -14.94 3.52
N VAL A 205 8.62 -14.28 3.09
CA VAL A 205 7.22 -14.69 3.31
C VAL A 205 6.46 -14.78 2.00
N LEU A 206 5.46 -15.66 1.94
CA LEU A 206 4.66 -15.90 0.74
C LEU A 206 3.83 -14.67 0.42
N SER A 207 3.29 -13.99 1.43
CA SER A 207 2.57 -12.73 1.24
C SER A 207 3.38 -11.67 0.48
N GLY A 208 4.68 -11.60 0.71
CA GLY A 208 5.59 -10.69 0.00
C GLY A 208 5.72 -11.03 -1.49
N LEU A 209 5.84 -12.32 -1.81
CA LEU A 209 5.84 -12.78 -3.20
C LEU A 209 4.47 -12.51 -3.87
N VAL A 210 3.37 -12.82 -3.20
CA VAL A 210 2.02 -12.56 -3.73
C VAL A 210 1.80 -11.07 -3.98
N GLN A 211 2.17 -10.21 -3.04
CA GLN A 211 2.08 -8.76 -3.20
C GLN A 211 2.92 -8.25 -4.38
N HIS A 212 4.12 -8.82 -4.58
CA HIS A 212 4.94 -8.49 -5.73
C HIS A 212 4.27 -8.90 -7.05
N VAL A 213 3.69 -10.09 -7.14
CA VAL A 213 2.98 -10.52 -8.35
C VAL A 213 1.69 -9.69 -8.56
N GLU A 214 0.97 -9.36 -7.50
CA GLU A 214 -0.18 -8.44 -7.54
C GLU A 214 0.17 -7.05 -8.06
N SER A 215 1.40 -6.57 -7.82
CA SER A 215 1.85 -5.29 -8.36
C SER A 215 2.04 -5.30 -9.87
N GLU A 216 2.00 -6.47 -10.52
CA GLU A 216 2.28 -6.71 -11.95
C GLU A 216 3.69 -6.30 -12.40
N SER A 217 4.54 -5.87 -11.47
CA SER A 217 5.89 -5.35 -11.76
C SER A 217 6.85 -6.35 -12.41
N CYS A 218 6.59 -7.65 -12.27
CA CYS A 218 7.37 -8.71 -12.91
C CYS A 218 6.73 -9.33 -14.15
N GLY A 219 5.48 -8.96 -14.48
CA GLY A 219 4.76 -9.50 -15.64
C GLY A 219 4.38 -10.98 -15.57
N VAL A 220 4.61 -11.68 -14.44
CA VAL A 220 4.31 -13.11 -14.28
C VAL A 220 2.82 -13.41 -14.37
N MET A 221 1.99 -12.58 -13.72
CA MET A 221 0.54 -12.69 -13.76
C MET A 221 -0.08 -11.31 -13.62
N ARG A 222 -1.29 -11.16 -14.16
CA ARG A 222 -2.13 -9.98 -13.94
C ARG A 222 -2.77 -10.03 -12.54
N PHE A 223 -2.95 -8.86 -11.93
CA PHE A 223 -3.60 -8.66 -10.65
C PHE A 223 -4.95 -9.38 -10.59
N SER A 224 -5.79 -9.23 -11.62
CA SER A 224 -7.11 -9.86 -11.69
C SER A 224 -7.07 -11.39 -11.66
N ALA A 225 -6.06 -12.00 -12.28
CA ALA A 225 -5.86 -13.45 -12.27
C ALA A 225 -5.42 -13.95 -10.89
N VAL A 226 -4.53 -13.22 -10.20
CA VAL A 226 -4.12 -13.52 -8.82
C VAL A 226 -5.32 -13.44 -7.87
N GLN A 227 -6.12 -12.36 -7.96
CA GLN A 227 -7.33 -12.21 -7.16
C GLN A 227 -8.35 -13.32 -7.45
N HIS A 228 -8.56 -13.67 -8.71
CA HIS A 228 -9.49 -14.73 -9.10
C HIS A 228 -9.07 -16.10 -8.54
N ASN A 229 -7.79 -16.44 -8.64
CA ASN A 229 -7.25 -17.67 -8.06
C ASN A 229 -7.38 -17.71 -6.53
N ALA A 230 -7.21 -16.56 -5.87
CA ALA A 230 -7.44 -16.44 -4.42
C ALA A 230 -8.88 -16.73 -4.02
N ARG A 231 -9.86 -16.29 -4.83
CA ARG A 231 -11.29 -16.51 -4.58
C ARG A 231 -11.71 -17.96 -4.75
N ILE A 232 -11.12 -18.67 -5.72
CA ILE A 232 -11.46 -20.07 -6.03
C ILE A 232 -10.89 -21.05 -4.97
N GLY A 233 -9.87 -20.65 -4.21
CA GLY A 233 -9.51 -21.37 -2.99
C GLY A 233 -8.12 -21.02 -2.46
N ALA A 234 -8.01 -20.93 -1.13
CA ALA A 234 -6.74 -20.71 -0.44
C ALA A 234 -5.70 -21.82 -0.70
N GLN A 235 -6.14 -23.07 -0.86
CA GLN A 235 -5.27 -24.21 -1.20
C GLN A 235 -4.91 -24.28 -2.70
N GLY A 236 -5.80 -23.79 -3.57
CA GLY A 236 -5.63 -23.82 -5.03
C GLY A 236 -4.70 -22.73 -5.56
N MET A 237 -4.54 -21.63 -4.83
CA MET A 237 -3.67 -20.51 -5.20
C MET A 237 -2.23 -21.00 -5.45
N ILE A 238 -1.61 -21.67 -4.47
CA ILE A 238 -0.22 -22.14 -4.57
C ILE A 238 -0.07 -23.17 -5.70
N GLY A 239 -0.98 -24.14 -5.78
CA GLY A 239 -0.95 -25.18 -6.83
C GLY A 239 -1.06 -24.60 -8.25
N ARG A 240 -1.92 -23.60 -8.46
CA ARG A 240 -2.09 -22.93 -9.76
C ARG A 240 -0.96 -21.95 -10.09
N MET A 241 -0.37 -21.30 -9.10
CA MET A 241 0.84 -20.51 -9.32
C MET A 241 1.98 -21.40 -9.81
N ILE A 242 2.09 -22.65 -9.33
CA ILE A 242 3.14 -23.59 -9.76
C ILE A 242 2.83 -24.25 -11.12
N GLN A 243 1.55 -24.54 -11.41
CA GLN A 243 1.12 -25.27 -12.62
C GLN A 243 0.76 -24.38 -13.83
N GLY A 244 0.52 -23.09 -13.62
CA GLY A 244 0.02 -22.16 -14.65
C GLY A 244 1.10 -21.33 -15.36
N MET A 245 2.37 -21.75 -15.29
CA MET A 245 3.52 -21.09 -15.92
C MET A 245 4.13 -21.93 -17.03
#